data_AF-A0A0R2L6B1-F1
#
_entry.id   AF-A0A0R2L6B1-F1
#
_cell.length_a   1.000
_cell.length_b   1.000
_cell.length_c   1.000
_cell.angle_alpha   90.00
_cell.angle_beta   90.00
_cell.angle_gamma   90.00
#
_symmetry.space_group_name_H-M   'P 1'
#
loop_
_entity.id
_entity.type
_entity.pdbx_description
1 polymer ?
#
loop_
_entity_poly.entity_id
_entity_poly.type
_entity_poly.pdbx_seq_one_letter_code
_entity_poly.pdbx_strand_id
1 'polypeptide(L)' 'MELTGTDFDILSAIADGRVEPGTSVHHFVDYCDNAIGGNPQPLIDAGYIEATEFAVTGLTELGKKALADHRAAQQ' A
#
# COMPACT_ATOMS: atom_id res chain seq x y z
N MET A 1 -5.87 4.70 12.63
CA MET A 1 -6.29 3.42 12.03
C MET A 1 -5.33 2.35 12.50
N GLU A 2 -5.83 1.19 12.88
CA GLU A 2 -5.00 0.00 13.15
C GLU A 2 -4.80 -0.76 11.84
N LEU A 3 -3.56 -1.06 11.48
CA LEU A 3 -3.23 -1.77 10.25
C LEU A 3 -3.38 -3.28 10.45
N THR A 4 -4.08 -3.92 9.51
CA THR A 4 -4.28 -5.37 9.45
C THR A 4 -3.16 -6.05 8.65
N GLY A 5 -3.12 -7.39 8.69
CA GLY A 5 -2.21 -8.16 7.83
C GLY A 5 -2.37 -7.82 6.35
N THR A 6 -3.62 -7.74 5.87
CA THR A 6 -3.94 -7.35 4.50
C THR A 6 -3.43 -5.95 4.15
N ASP A 7 -3.48 -5.01 5.10
CA ASP A 7 -2.93 -3.67 4.88
C ASP A 7 -1.41 -3.72 4.66
N PHE A 8 -0.70 -4.53 5.46
CA PHE A 8 0.75 -4.72 5.27
C PHE A 8 1.08 -5.45 3.97
N ASP A 9 0.24 -6.37 3.51
CA ASP A 9 0.40 -7.02 2.20
C ASP A 9 0.29 -6.01 1.04
N ILE A 10 -0.65 -5.05 1.15
CA ILE A 10 -0.78 -3.94 0.19
C ILE A 10 0.47 -3.06 0.21
N LEU A 11 0.94 -2.65 1.40
CA LEU A 11 2.16 -1.86 1.52
C LEU A 11 3.38 -2.62 0.98
N SER A 12 3.47 -3.92 1.22
CA SER A 12 4.54 -4.78 0.70
C SER A 12 4.49 -4.88 -0.82
N ALA A 13 3.30 -4.95 -1.44
CA ALA A 13 3.19 -5.00 -2.89
C ALA A 13 3.81 -3.77 -3.57
N ILE A 14 3.62 -2.59 -2.99
CA ILE A 14 4.28 -1.36 -3.48
C ILE A 14 5.80 -1.43 -3.21
N ALA A 15 6.19 -1.77 -1.98
CA ALA A 15 7.61 -1.81 -1.59
C ALA A 15 8.45 -2.81 -2.40
N ASP A 16 7.83 -3.93 -2.79
CA ASP A 16 8.48 -5.01 -3.55
C ASP A 16 8.41 -4.77 -5.07
N GLY A 17 7.84 -3.64 -5.51
CA GLY A 17 7.75 -3.26 -6.93
C GLY A 17 6.67 -4.02 -7.72
N ARG A 18 5.73 -4.68 -7.06
CA ARG A 18 4.55 -5.30 -7.72
C ARG A 18 3.56 -4.24 -8.21
N VAL A 19 3.62 -3.05 -7.63
CA VAL A 19 2.87 -1.86 -8.06
C VAL A 19 3.88 -0.76 -8.37
N GLU A 20 4.00 -0.43 -9.66
CA GLU A 20 4.97 0.58 -10.12
C GLU A 20 4.42 2.01 -9.94
N PRO A 21 5.30 3.00 -9.68
CA PRO A 21 4.91 4.40 -9.72
C PRO A 21 4.26 4.77 -11.05
N GLY A 22 3.13 5.48 -11.00
CA GLY A 22 2.31 5.79 -12.18
C GLY A 22 1.18 4.77 -12.44
N THR A 23 1.10 3.69 -11.66
CA THR A 23 -0.06 2.79 -11.69
C THR A 23 -1.32 3.59 -11.34
N SER A 24 -2.32 3.56 -12.23
CA SER A 24 -3.56 4.29 -11.98
C SER A 24 -4.24 3.82 -10.69
N VAL A 25 -4.86 4.71 -9.93
CA VAL A 25 -5.55 4.37 -8.67
C VAL A 25 -6.59 3.27 -8.88
N HIS A 26 -7.35 3.33 -9.99
CA HIS A 26 -8.35 2.30 -10.32
C HIS A 26 -7.72 0.92 -10.51
N HIS A 27 -6.66 0.83 -11.32
CA HIS A 27 -5.95 -0.44 -11.53
C HIS A 27 -5.28 -0.95 -10.24
N PHE A 28 -4.81 -0.05 -9.38
CA PHE A 28 -4.27 -0.44 -8.08
C PHE A 28 -5.36 -1.01 -7.17
N VAL A 29 -6.54 -0.40 -7.11
CA VAL A 29 -7.71 -0.92 -6.38
C VAL A 29 -8.11 -2.30 -6.93
N ASP A 30 -8.23 -2.45 -8.25
CA ASP A 30 -8.56 -3.73 -8.89
C ASP A 30 -7.51 -4.81 -8.57
N TYR A 31 -6.23 -4.47 -8.59
CA TYR A 31 -5.16 -5.38 -8.21
C TYR A 31 -5.28 -5.81 -6.74
N CYS A 32 -5.50 -4.86 -5.83
CA CYS A 32 -5.65 -5.17 -4.41
C CYS A 32 -6.88 -6.03 -4.12
N ASP A 33 -8.00 -5.79 -4.80
CA ASP A 33 -9.22 -6.58 -4.64
C ASP A 33 -9.02 -8.03 -5.13
N ASN A 34 -8.36 -8.21 -6.28
CA ASN A 34 -8.20 -9.53 -6.90
C ASN A 34 -7.00 -10.34 -6.38
N ALA A 35 -5.86 -9.71 -6.11
CA ALA A 35 -4.61 -10.40 -5.79
C ALA A 35 -4.31 -10.45 -4.29
N ILE A 36 -4.81 -9.48 -3.51
CA ILE A 36 -4.53 -9.37 -2.07
C ILE A 36 -5.79 -9.60 -1.23
N GLY A 37 -6.96 -9.21 -1.74
CA GLY A 37 -8.24 -9.27 -1.02
C GLY A 37 -8.46 -8.08 -0.09
N GLY A 38 -7.93 -6.90 -0.43
CA GLY A 38 -8.02 -5.70 0.41
C GLY A 38 -8.32 -4.42 -0.37
N ASN A 39 -8.73 -3.37 0.35
CA ASN A 39 -8.98 -2.05 -0.23
C ASN A 39 -7.81 -1.11 0.11
N PRO A 40 -7.09 -0.54 -0.87
CA PRO A 40 -5.98 0.36 -0.61
C PRO A 40 -6.43 1.79 -0.26
N GLN A 41 -7.70 2.16 -0.50
CA GLN A 41 -8.19 3.52 -0.29
C GLN A 41 -7.98 4.04 1.15
N PRO A 42 -8.26 3.26 2.21
CA PRO A 42 -8.04 3.72 3.58
C PRO A 42 -6.56 4.00 3.89
N LEU A 43 -5.63 3.33 3.21
CA LEU A 43 -4.19 3.55 3.34
C LEU A 43 -3.72 4.82 2.61
N ILE A 44 -4.35 5.14 1.49
CA ILE A 44 -4.16 6.41 0.78
C ILE A 44 -4.69 7.55 1.66
N ASP A 45 -5.92 7.44 2.15
CA ASP A 45 -6.57 8.46 2.96
C ASP A 45 -5.85 8.70 4.29
N ALA A 46 -5.27 7.66 4.89
CA ALA A 46 -4.47 7.74 6.11
C ALA A 46 -3.01 8.19 5.87
N GLY A 47 -2.60 8.37 4.62
CA GLY A 47 -1.27 8.88 4.26
C GLY A 47 -0.14 7.86 4.35
N TYR A 48 -0.43 6.55 4.24
CA TYR A 48 0.60 5.51 4.11
C TYR A 48 1.07 5.34 2.66
N ILE A 49 0.17 5.58 1.70
CA ILE A 49 0.42 5.48 0.27
C ILE A 49 0.34 6.88 -0.31
N GLU A 50 1.37 7.27 -1.05
CA GLU A 50 1.35 8.49 -1.82
C GLU A 50 0.67 8.23 -3.17
N ALA A 51 -0.35 9.02 -3.46
CA ALA A 51 -1.07 8.98 -4.72
C ALA A 51 -1.46 10.39 -5.14
N THR A 52 -1.45 10.61 -6.44
CA THR A 52 -2.10 11.74 -7.10
C THR A 52 -3.57 11.41 -7.34
N GLU A 53 -4.35 12.35 -7.88
CA GLU A 53 -5.75 12.12 -8.28
C GLU A 53 -5.90 10.93 -9.25
N PHE A 54 -4.86 10.61 -10.02
CA PHE A 54 -4.93 9.59 -11.08
C PHE A 54 -4.07 8.36 -10.83
N ALA A 55 -2.97 8.48 -10.10
CA ALA A 55 -1.96 7.42 -10.01
C ALA A 55 -1.24 7.36 -8.65
N VAL A 56 -0.91 6.13 -8.25
CA VAL A 56 -0.04 5.82 -7.11
C VAL A 56 1.40 6.19 -7.45
N THR A 57 2.08 6.90 -6.56
CA THR A 57 3.50 7.24 -6.71
C THR A 57 4.40 6.35 -5.86
N GLY A 58 3.90 5.82 -4.74
CA GLY A 58 4.63 4.87 -3.90
C GLY A 58 4.19 4.91 -2.44
N LEU A 59 5.09 4.48 -1.54
CA LEU A 59 4.88 4.60 -0.10
C LEU A 59 5.37 5.95 0.41
N THR A 60 4.60 6.56 1.31
CA THR A 60 5.06 7.69 2.11
C THR A 60 6.11 7.24 3.14
N GLU A 61 6.75 8.18 3.83
CA GLU A 61 7.62 7.86 4.97
C GLU A 61 6.88 7.12 6.08
N LEU A 62 5.60 7.44 6.30
CA LEU A 62 4.75 6.72 7.25
C LEU A 62 4.50 5.28 6.79
N GLY A 63 4.19 5.06 5.51
CA GLY A 63 4.05 3.74 4.88
C GLY A 63 5.30 2.88 5.02
N LYS A 64 6.46 3.45 4.67
CA LYS A 64 7.77 2.78 4.78
C LYS A 64 8.07 2.39 6.22
N LYS A 65 7.86 3.31 7.17
CA LYS A 65 8.11 3.04 8.59
C LYS A 65 7.19 1.94 9.13
N ALA A 66 5.89 2.02 8.85
CA ALA A 66 4.94 1.01 9.31
C ALA A 66 5.29 -0.39 8.79
N LEU A 67 5.61 -0.51 7.50
CA LEU A 67 6.02 -1.77 6.90
C LEU A 67 7.33 -2.29 7.49
N ALA A 68 8.32 -1.42 7.73
CA ALA A 68 9.59 -1.80 8.33
C ALA A 68 9.41 -2.32 9.77
N ASP A 69 8.61 -1.62 10.59
CA ASP A 69 8.31 -2.03 11.96
C ASP A 69 7.57 -3.37 11.99
N HIS A 70 6.61 -3.59 11.08
CA HIS A 70 5.92 -4.87 10.93
C HIS A 70 6.87 -6.01 10.53
N ARG A 71 7.74 -5.79 9.53
CA ARG A 71 8.74 -6.79 9.09
C ARG A 71 9.73 -7.14 10.20
N ALA A 72 10.13 -6.17 11.03
CA ALA A 72 11.01 -6.40 12.16
C ALA A 72 10.34 -7.19 13.29
N ALA A 73 9.04 -7.00 13.51
CA ALA A 73 8.28 -7.73 14.52
C ALA A 73 7.98 -9.20 14.15
N GLN A 74 8.12 -9.56 12.87
CA GLN A 74 7.95 -10.93 12.37
C GLN A 74 9.27 -11.73 12.31
N GLN A 75 10.40 -11.13 12.70
CA GLN A 75 11.73 -11.77 12.82
C GLN A 75 11.98 -12.25 14.23
#